data_AF-A0A958W3W1-F1
#
_entry.id   AF-A0A958W3W1-F1
#
_cell.length_a   1.000
_cell.length_b   1.000
_cell.length_c   1.000
_cell.angle_alpha   90.00
_cell.angle_beta   90.00
_cell.angle_gamma   90.00
#
_symmetry.space_group_name_H-M   'P 1'
#
loop_
_entity.id
_entity.type
_entity.pdbx_description
1 polymer ?
#
loop_
_entity_poly.entity_id
_entity_poly.type
_entity_poly.pdbx_seq_one_letter_code
_entity_poly.pdbx_strand_id
1 'polypeptide(L)'
;MRSYSKGILILLFLSQFPYFQSSAQTSATPLTSGYYVVVAAYRLGQDTYAQNYINRISKDGIEAKYGADTKRKYLYVYVDYFEDFDESIAEMLATRKKSGFEQAWVRIMKDGQLDTKVNTIANNEPSNRTPQVAETAKKEEVVASNGVEEMSEPVQTESKVKEEIKPEENVVEEVEEIASEITSEEEAVKEEEPITPPKPISEASVYLSLFNATNNRQIEGDVEVIDIDRARLVEKVKGNEYTSLPDPKSKTGKVSLIANVFGYRPVQHTIIYGKVPNDSTSHFMEWAGNHYVIKFDLVRYHRGDINTLYNVFFYNDAAIMLPESKYQLNSLLTMMKENPNYRIMLHGHTNGNSRGRLITMGPSKSFFSLANDVKDGTGSAKELSRQRAEVIKEWLVSQEVAGDRIEIKAWGGGRMIHDKNSVNAKKNVRVDVEILEE
;
A
#
# COMPACT_ATOMS: atom_id res chain seq x y z
N MET A 1 20.91 81.07 39.59
CA MET A 1 19.48 80.75 39.84
C MET A 1 19.19 79.36 39.29
N ARG A 2 18.48 78.51 40.03
CA ARG A 2 17.89 77.21 39.60
C ARG A 2 18.88 76.17 39.01
N SER A 3 18.55 74.88 38.90
CA SER A 3 17.84 73.96 39.82
C SER A 3 18.04 72.54 39.28
N TYR A 4 18.03 71.53 40.15
CA TYR A 4 18.01 70.11 39.78
C TYR A 4 16.91 69.74 38.77
N SER A 5 17.18 68.74 37.93
CA SER A 5 16.37 67.51 37.90
C SER A 5 17.16 66.31 37.35
N LYS A 6 16.60 65.11 37.48
CA LYS A 6 17.20 63.81 37.12
C LYS A 6 16.73 63.34 35.75
N GLY A 7 17.51 62.47 35.10
CA GLY A 7 17.13 61.83 33.84
C GLY A 7 18.04 60.66 33.45
N ILE A 8 17.91 59.52 34.12
CA ILE A 8 18.54 58.28 33.68
C ILE A 8 17.70 57.70 32.54
N LEU A 9 18.20 57.79 31.31
CA LEU A 9 17.55 57.22 30.14
C LEU A 9 18.04 55.79 29.91
N ILE A 10 17.29 54.80 30.39
CA ILE A 10 17.54 53.39 30.08
C ILE A 10 17.11 53.16 28.62
N LEU A 11 18.09 53.01 27.73
CA LEU A 11 17.86 52.60 26.35
C LEU A 11 17.52 51.10 26.30
N LEU A 12 16.23 50.80 26.39
CA LEU A 12 15.67 49.49 26.07
C LEU A 12 15.93 49.18 24.59
N PHE A 13 16.96 48.37 24.31
CA PHE A 13 17.14 47.72 23.02
C PHE A 13 16.07 46.65 22.85
N LEU A 14 14.91 47.07 22.34
CA LEU A 14 13.81 46.16 22.02
C LEU A 14 14.26 45.21 20.89
N SER A 15 14.11 43.92 21.11
CA SER A 15 14.57 42.88 20.19
C SER A 15 13.81 42.94 18.87
N GLN A 16 14.47 43.46 17.83
CA GLN A 16 14.12 43.20 16.43
C GLN A 16 14.54 41.76 16.08
N PHE A 17 13.84 40.78 16.66
CA PHE A 17 13.78 39.46 16.04
C PHE A 17 13.18 39.65 14.64
N PRO A 18 13.79 39.12 13.57
CA PRO A 18 13.10 39.04 12.29
C PRO A 18 11.86 38.19 12.51
N TYR A 19 10.68 38.76 12.25
CA TYR A 19 9.46 37.98 12.10
C TYR A 19 9.67 37.07 10.90
N PHE A 20 10.11 35.83 11.16
CA PHE A 20 9.92 34.74 10.22
C PHE A 20 8.42 34.69 9.94
N GLN A 21 8.02 35.14 8.76
CA GLN A 21 6.70 34.81 8.25
C GLN A 21 6.67 33.29 8.13
N SER A 22 5.96 32.66 9.07
CA SER A 22 5.51 31.29 8.90
C SER A 22 4.74 31.28 7.59
N SER A 23 5.31 30.62 6.59
CA SER A 23 4.74 30.57 5.24
C SER A 23 3.44 29.80 5.32
N ALA A 24 2.33 30.56 5.40
CA ALA A 24 0.99 30.03 5.58
C ALA A 24 0.74 28.94 4.54
N GLN A 25 0.66 27.69 5.00
CA GLN A 25 0.77 26.52 4.16
C GLN A 25 -0.46 26.46 3.23
N THR A 26 -0.28 26.96 2.00
CA THR A 26 -1.38 27.27 1.10
C THR A 26 -2.04 25.97 0.64
N SER A 27 -3.20 25.66 1.23
CA SER A 27 -3.98 24.47 0.93
C SER A 27 -4.34 24.42 -0.56
N ALA A 28 -4.31 23.22 -1.13
CA ALA A 28 -4.64 23.02 -2.54
C ALA A 28 -6.00 23.64 -2.91
N THR A 29 -5.99 24.52 -3.91
CA THR A 29 -7.22 25.07 -4.50
C THR A 29 -8.00 23.97 -5.24
N PRO A 30 -9.34 23.93 -5.15
CA PRO A 30 -10.14 23.03 -5.99
C PRO A 30 -9.89 23.28 -7.48
N LEU A 31 -9.75 22.21 -8.26
CA LEU A 31 -9.62 22.30 -9.72
C LEU A 31 -10.96 22.66 -10.38
N THR A 32 -10.92 23.54 -11.37
CA THR A 32 -12.07 23.91 -12.22
C THR A 32 -12.35 22.84 -13.27
N SER A 33 -13.42 23.01 -14.07
CA SER A 33 -13.64 22.23 -15.29
C SER A 33 -12.46 22.34 -16.26
N GLY A 34 -12.28 21.35 -17.15
CA GLY A 34 -11.23 21.31 -18.17
C GLY A 34 -10.27 20.13 -18.06
N TYR A 35 -9.13 20.21 -18.77
CA TYR A 35 -8.25 19.08 -19.03
C TYR A 35 -6.81 19.35 -18.54
N TYR A 36 -6.41 18.67 -17.46
CA TYR A 36 -5.10 18.87 -16.83
C TYR A 36 -4.10 17.79 -17.25
N VAL A 37 -2.89 18.17 -17.68
CA VAL A 37 -1.79 17.22 -17.95
C VAL A 37 -1.11 16.85 -16.63
N VAL A 38 -1.62 15.80 -15.98
CA VAL A 38 -1.21 15.36 -14.65
C VAL A 38 0.02 14.46 -14.71
N VAL A 39 0.94 14.71 -13.78
CA VAL A 39 2.23 14.02 -13.67
C VAL A 39 2.41 13.29 -12.33
N ALA A 40 1.66 13.66 -11.29
CA ALA A 40 1.57 12.92 -10.03
C ALA A 40 0.21 13.13 -9.34
N ALA A 41 -0.16 12.21 -8.45
CA ALA A 41 -1.37 12.31 -7.63
C ALA A 41 -1.08 11.91 -6.17
N TYR A 42 -1.74 12.58 -5.23
CA TYR A 42 -1.62 12.39 -3.79
C TYR A 42 -3.01 12.45 -3.15
N ARG A 43 -3.19 11.99 -1.91
CA ARG A 43 -4.46 12.15 -1.19
C ARG A 43 -4.67 13.60 -0.76
N LEU A 44 -5.92 14.03 -0.62
CA LEU A 44 -6.27 15.32 -0.02
C LEU A 44 -5.66 15.42 1.40
N GLY A 45 -4.94 16.51 1.70
CA GLY A 45 -4.16 16.65 2.94
C GLY A 45 -2.71 16.14 2.86
N GLN A 46 -2.25 15.66 1.70
CA GLN A 46 -0.83 15.35 1.43
C GLN A 46 -0.12 16.49 0.67
N ASP A 47 -0.54 17.74 0.89
CA ASP A 47 -0.07 18.94 0.18
C ASP A 47 1.47 19.07 0.19
N THR A 48 2.13 18.73 1.30
CA THR A 48 3.61 18.69 1.40
C THR A 48 4.26 17.73 0.40
N TYR A 49 3.63 16.60 0.08
CA TYR A 49 4.16 15.64 -0.90
C TYR A 49 4.01 16.17 -2.34
N ALA A 50 2.90 16.85 -2.63
CA ALA A 50 2.71 17.56 -3.90
C ALA A 50 3.74 18.69 -4.08
N GLN A 51 3.93 19.53 -3.05
CA GLN A 51 4.92 20.61 -3.03
C GLN A 51 6.35 20.06 -3.19
N ASN A 52 6.74 19.03 -2.45
CA ASN A 52 8.06 18.41 -2.57
C ASN A 52 8.31 17.81 -3.96
N TYR A 53 7.28 17.25 -4.60
CA TYR A 53 7.37 16.75 -5.97
C TYR A 53 7.59 17.88 -6.99
N ILE A 54 6.86 18.99 -6.86
CA ILE A 54 7.05 20.21 -7.69
C ILE A 54 8.46 20.77 -7.49
N ASN A 55 8.87 21.00 -6.24
CA ASN A 55 10.21 21.49 -5.86
C ASN A 55 11.36 20.61 -6.36
N ARG A 56 11.09 19.33 -6.66
CA ARG A 56 12.04 18.43 -7.33
C ARG A 56 12.07 18.69 -8.83
N ILE A 57 10.93 18.60 -9.53
CA ILE A 57 10.90 18.68 -11.00
C ILE A 57 11.19 20.09 -11.55
N SER A 58 10.98 21.14 -10.76
CA SER A 58 11.39 22.50 -11.16
C SER A 58 12.91 22.72 -11.11
N LYS A 59 13.68 21.83 -10.47
CA LYS A 59 15.16 21.78 -10.64
C LYS A 59 15.55 21.19 -12.00
N ASP A 60 14.73 20.27 -12.52
CA ASP A 60 14.85 19.69 -13.87
C ASP A 60 14.26 20.64 -14.95
N GLY A 61 13.97 21.90 -14.60
CA GLY A 61 13.46 22.93 -15.51
C GLY A 61 11.95 22.86 -15.82
N ILE A 62 11.19 22.05 -15.06
CA ILE A 62 9.78 21.80 -15.33
C ILE A 62 8.89 22.55 -14.33
N GLU A 63 8.14 23.52 -14.84
CA GLU A 63 7.08 24.18 -14.07
C GLU A 63 5.89 23.22 -13.88
N ALA A 64 5.31 23.24 -12.68
CA ALA A 64 4.14 22.45 -12.33
C ALA A 64 3.35 23.12 -11.21
N LYS A 65 2.05 22.86 -11.19
CA LYS A 65 1.08 23.36 -10.20
C LYS A 65 0.35 22.17 -9.57
N TYR A 66 -0.40 22.41 -8.50
CA TYR A 66 -1.26 21.38 -7.92
C TYR A 66 -2.61 21.94 -7.47
N GLY A 67 -3.62 21.08 -7.46
CA GLY A 67 -4.97 21.41 -6.99
C GLY A 67 -5.78 20.17 -6.67
N ALA A 68 -6.94 20.36 -6.03
CA ALA A 68 -7.75 19.30 -5.45
C ALA A 68 -8.95 18.88 -6.33
N ASP A 69 -9.10 17.58 -6.54
CA ASP A 69 -10.41 16.94 -6.77
C ASP A 69 -10.97 16.53 -5.40
N THR A 70 -11.74 17.44 -4.79
CA THR A 70 -12.35 17.25 -3.48
C THR A 70 -13.37 16.10 -3.48
N LYS A 71 -14.08 15.87 -4.59
CA LYS A 71 -15.07 14.80 -4.75
C LYS A 71 -14.42 13.41 -4.70
N ARG A 72 -13.22 13.25 -5.26
CA ARG A 72 -12.44 11.99 -5.18
C ARG A 72 -11.41 11.97 -4.05
N LYS A 73 -11.24 13.08 -3.31
CA LYS A 73 -10.26 13.26 -2.22
C LYS A 73 -8.80 13.09 -2.68
N TYR A 74 -8.46 13.61 -3.86
CA TYR A 74 -7.09 13.63 -4.40
C TYR A 74 -6.59 15.05 -4.67
N LEU A 75 -5.28 15.24 -4.53
CA LEU A 75 -4.50 16.31 -5.12
C LEU A 75 -3.87 15.80 -6.42
N TYR A 76 -3.90 16.60 -7.48
CA TYR A 76 -3.18 16.32 -8.72
C TYR A 76 -2.09 17.37 -8.93
N VAL A 77 -0.86 16.92 -9.19
CA VAL A 77 0.22 17.77 -9.70
C VAL A 77 0.17 17.71 -11.22
N TYR A 78 0.04 18.87 -11.86
CA TYR A 78 -0.08 19.01 -13.31
C TYR A 78 0.95 19.99 -13.85
N VAL A 79 1.45 19.71 -15.06
CA VAL A 79 2.35 20.62 -15.79
C VAL A 79 1.59 21.64 -16.61
N ASP A 80 0.39 21.30 -17.10
CA ASP A 80 -0.38 22.17 -18.00
C ASP A 80 -1.91 21.96 -17.89
N TYR A 81 -2.69 22.87 -18.47
CA TYR A 81 -4.16 22.92 -18.48
C TYR A 81 -4.70 23.38 -19.84
N PHE A 82 -5.74 22.72 -20.33
CA PHE A 82 -6.41 23.01 -21.59
C PHE A 82 -7.94 23.03 -21.44
N GLU A 83 -8.60 23.84 -22.27
CA GLU A 83 -10.06 23.80 -22.45
C GLU A 83 -10.49 22.79 -23.52
N ASP A 84 -9.62 22.49 -24.48
CA ASP A 84 -9.81 21.42 -25.46
C ASP A 84 -9.20 20.08 -25.00
N PHE A 85 -9.81 18.97 -25.45
CA PHE A 85 -9.36 17.63 -25.10
C PHE A 85 -8.18 17.16 -25.97
N ASP A 86 -8.22 17.39 -27.28
CA ASP A 86 -7.21 16.86 -28.21
C ASP A 86 -5.88 17.61 -28.08
N GLU A 87 -5.91 18.91 -27.80
CA GLU A 87 -4.73 19.68 -27.37
C GLU A 87 -4.10 19.09 -26.10
N SER A 88 -4.93 18.78 -25.09
CA SER A 88 -4.45 18.18 -23.84
C SER A 88 -3.83 16.78 -24.04
N ILE A 89 -4.34 16.01 -25.01
CA ILE A 89 -3.79 14.71 -25.40
C ILE A 89 -2.47 14.90 -26.15
N ALA A 90 -2.35 15.91 -27.01
CA ALA A 90 -1.11 16.23 -27.71
C ALA A 90 0.02 16.61 -26.74
N GLU A 91 -0.20 17.53 -25.80
CA GLU A 91 0.84 17.88 -24.81
C GLU A 91 1.07 16.75 -23.81
N MET A 92 0.06 15.96 -23.42
CA MET A 92 0.29 14.76 -22.61
C MET A 92 1.21 13.76 -23.33
N LEU A 93 1.04 13.55 -24.64
CA LEU A 93 1.92 12.70 -25.45
C LEU A 93 3.30 13.32 -25.71
N ALA A 94 3.44 14.65 -25.69
CA ALA A 94 4.74 15.32 -25.72
C ALA A 94 5.46 15.20 -24.36
N THR A 95 4.74 15.45 -23.26
CA THR A 95 5.22 15.28 -21.88
C THR A 95 5.65 13.84 -21.60
N ARG A 96 4.96 12.82 -22.11
CA ARG A 96 5.40 11.41 -22.00
C ARG A 96 6.74 11.08 -22.67
N LYS A 97 7.28 11.97 -23.52
CA LYS A 97 8.63 11.82 -24.11
C LYS A 97 9.73 12.44 -23.24
N LYS A 98 9.36 13.21 -22.20
CA LYS A 98 10.27 13.78 -21.20
C LYS A 98 10.57 12.69 -20.15
N SER A 99 11.84 12.45 -19.83
CA SER A 99 12.24 11.35 -18.93
C SER A 99 11.65 11.52 -17.52
N GLY A 100 11.06 10.45 -16.98
CA GLY A 100 10.36 10.43 -15.69
C GLY A 100 8.87 10.78 -15.75
N PHE A 101 8.36 11.17 -16.93
CA PHE A 101 6.98 11.60 -17.18
C PHE A 101 6.20 10.64 -18.12
N GLU A 102 6.74 9.45 -18.39
CA GLU A 102 6.17 8.43 -19.28
C GLU A 102 4.76 7.97 -18.84
N GLN A 103 4.42 8.18 -17.56
CA GLN A 103 3.12 7.85 -16.98
C GLN A 103 2.11 9.01 -16.98
N ALA A 104 2.46 10.21 -17.44
CA ALA A 104 1.59 11.39 -17.43
C ALA A 104 0.23 11.13 -18.10
N TRP A 105 -0.84 11.79 -17.65
CA TRP A 105 -2.19 11.53 -18.15
C TRP A 105 -3.06 12.78 -18.14
N VAL A 106 -4.03 12.85 -19.06
CA VAL A 106 -5.06 13.88 -19.02
C VAL A 106 -6.05 13.55 -17.91
N ARG A 107 -6.19 14.46 -16.95
CA ARG A 107 -7.24 14.42 -15.94
C ARG A 107 -8.37 15.35 -16.36
N ILE A 108 -9.47 14.73 -16.79
CA ILE A 108 -10.73 15.42 -17.05
C ILE A 108 -11.33 15.87 -15.71
N MET A 109 -11.53 17.18 -15.57
CA MET A 109 -12.46 17.75 -14.61
C MET A 109 -13.71 18.17 -15.37
N LYS A 110 -14.88 17.84 -14.81
CA LYS A 110 -16.18 18.30 -15.29
C LYS A 110 -16.82 19.09 -14.16
N ASP A 111 -17.65 20.07 -14.51
CA ASP A 111 -18.25 21.01 -13.56
C ASP A 111 -18.98 20.33 -12.39
N GLY A 112 -19.02 21.06 -11.28
CA GLY A 112 -19.57 20.61 -10.00
C GLY A 112 -21.10 20.54 -9.96
N GLN A 113 -21.72 19.78 -10.86
CA GLN A 113 -23.14 19.42 -10.81
C GLN A 113 -23.36 17.90 -10.95
N LEU A 114 -24.61 17.48 -10.74
CA LEU A 114 -25.05 16.08 -10.75
C LEU A 114 -25.71 15.73 -12.09
N ASP A 115 -25.49 14.49 -12.57
CA ASP A 115 -26.27 13.80 -13.62
C ASP A 115 -26.28 14.42 -15.04
N THR A 116 -26.64 13.74 -16.15
CA THR A 116 -26.88 12.29 -16.45
C THR A 116 -26.60 11.97 -17.94
N LYS A 117 -26.17 10.73 -18.27
CA LYS A 117 -26.19 10.06 -19.63
C LYS A 117 -25.37 10.79 -20.74
N VAL A 118 -24.80 10.20 -21.80
CA VAL A 118 -25.20 9.17 -22.81
C VAL A 118 -23.93 8.44 -23.38
N ASN A 119 -24.11 7.44 -24.25
CA ASN A 119 -23.13 6.44 -24.74
C ASN A 119 -22.38 6.74 -26.07
N THR A 120 -21.31 5.95 -26.33
CA THR A 120 -20.76 5.50 -27.67
C THR A 120 -20.17 6.60 -28.60
N ILE A 121 -19.38 6.34 -29.67
CA ILE A 121 -19.08 5.21 -30.60
C ILE A 121 -17.53 5.23 -30.86
N ALA A 122 -16.70 4.19 -30.73
CA ALA A 122 -16.42 2.97 -31.52
C ALA A 122 -15.68 3.12 -32.89
N ASN A 123 -14.59 2.36 -33.04
CA ASN A 123 -13.89 1.88 -34.27
C ASN A 123 -13.25 2.87 -35.28
N ASN A 124 -11.91 2.79 -35.45
CA ASN A 124 -11.29 2.07 -36.59
C ASN A 124 -9.74 1.95 -36.50
N GLU A 125 -9.20 0.90 -37.12
CA GLU A 125 -7.78 0.56 -37.35
C GLU A 125 -7.54 0.51 -38.89
N PRO A 126 -6.38 0.09 -39.46
CA PRO A 126 -4.97 0.07 -39.01
C PRO A 126 -3.99 0.66 -40.09
N SER A 127 -2.67 0.66 -39.82
CA SER A 127 -1.54 0.46 -40.79
C SER A 127 -0.21 1.01 -40.22
N ASN A 128 0.72 0.21 -39.70
CA ASN A 128 1.71 -0.62 -40.42
C ASN A 128 2.81 0.15 -41.19
N ARG A 129 4.03 0.23 -40.62
CA ARG A 129 5.34 -0.09 -41.26
C ARG A 129 6.56 0.24 -40.37
N THR A 130 7.40 -0.76 -40.12
CA THR A 130 8.87 -0.64 -39.86
C THR A 130 9.60 -0.48 -41.24
N PRO A 131 10.96 -0.29 -41.39
CA PRO A 131 12.05 -0.80 -40.54
C PRO A 131 13.38 0.03 -40.42
N GLN A 132 14.35 -0.52 -39.64
CA GLN A 132 15.83 -0.41 -39.83
C GLN A 132 16.53 0.97 -39.66
N VAL A 133 17.86 1.10 -39.50
CA VAL A 133 18.99 0.11 -39.47
C VAL A 133 20.02 0.42 -38.34
N ALA A 134 21.15 -0.31 -38.36
CA ALA A 134 22.31 -0.42 -37.43
C ALA A 134 23.10 0.92 -37.14
N GLU A 135 24.27 1.00 -36.47
CA GLU A 135 25.40 0.04 -36.37
C GLU A 135 26.34 0.23 -35.13
N THR A 136 27.42 -0.58 -35.09
CA THR A 136 28.45 -0.84 -34.05
C THR A 136 29.46 0.34 -33.80
N ALA A 137 30.50 0.32 -32.91
CA ALA A 137 31.29 -0.78 -32.31
C ALA A 137 32.21 -0.44 -31.09
N LYS A 138 32.67 -1.50 -30.40
CA LYS A 138 34.00 -1.76 -29.75
C LYS A 138 34.69 -0.78 -28.75
N LYS A 139 34.94 -1.29 -27.51
CA LYS A 139 36.26 -1.63 -26.85
C LYS A 139 36.04 -1.90 -25.33
N GLU A 140 36.71 -2.78 -24.57
CA GLU A 140 38.15 -3.14 -24.35
C GLU A 140 38.94 -2.02 -23.61
N GLU A 141 39.70 -2.22 -22.52
CA GLU A 141 39.97 -3.37 -21.59
C GLU A 141 40.80 -2.84 -20.35
N VAL A 142 41.24 -3.72 -19.41
CA VAL A 142 42.42 -3.56 -18.48
C VAL A 142 42.28 -2.61 -17.23
N VAL A 143 42.81 -2.84 -15.99
CA VAL A 143 43.29 -4.00 -15.16
C VAL A 143 43.44 -3.60 -13.66
N ALA A 144 43.10 -4.49 -12.70
CA ALA A 144 43.56 -4.67 -11.27
C ALA A 144 43.70 -3.45 -10.28
N SER A 145 44.07 -3.55 -8.98
CA SER A 145 44.53 -4.67 -8.10
C SER A 145 44.28 -4.48 -6.57
N ASN A 146 43.96 -5.57 -5.86
CA ASN A 146 44.33 -6.06 -4.49
C ASN A 146 44.46 -5.15 -3.21
N GLY A 147 44.13 -5.74 -2.04
CA GLY A 147 44.38 -5.22 -0.66
C GLY A 147 43.13 -5.26 0.26
N VAL A 148 42.93 -6.04 1.36
CA VAL A 148 43.77 -6.96 2.19
C VAL A 148 44.70 -6.17 3.15
N GLU A 149 44.75 -6.30 4.49
CA GLU A 149 44.18 -7.20 5.57
C GLU A 149 44.17 -6.44 6.95
N GLU A 150 43.75 -6.84 8.18
CA GLU A 150 43.25 -8.09 8.85
C GLU A 150 42.35 -7.80 10.14
N MET A 151 42.57 -8.47 11.30
CA MET A 151 41.81 -8.58 12.59
C MET A 151 42.10 -7.51 13.70
N SER A 152 41.21 -7.38 14.72
CA SER A 152 41.45 -7.82 16.14
C SER A 152 40.46 -7.31 17.22
N GLU A 153 40.04 -8.19 18.15
CA GLU A 153 39.51 -7.93 19.53
C GLU A 153 40.68 -7.88 20.56
N PRO A 154 40.60 -7.50 21.89
CA PRO A 154 39.53 -7.89 22.86
C PRO A 154 39.23 -7.04 24.17
N VAL A 155 38.03 -7.24 24.77
CA VAL A 155 37.71 -7.56 26.21
C VAL A 155 38.01 -6.61 27.43
N GLN A 156 36.94 -6.30 28.23
CA GLN A 156 36.84 -5.94 29.71
C GLN A 156 37.47 -4.60 30.24
N THR A 157 37.16 -3.98 31.40
CA THR A 157 36.20 -4.04 32.58
C THR A 157 36.28 -2.69 33.33
N GLU A 158 35.45 -2.21 34.30
CA GLU A 158 34.12 -2.46 34.92
C GLU A 158 33.63 -1.06 35.45
N SER A 159 32.38 -0.83 35.91
CA SER A 159 32.05 -0.84 37.36
C SER A 159 30.55 -0.62 37.68
N LYS A 160 30.07 -1.31 38.73
CA LYS A 160 28.81 -1.24 39.54
C LYS A 160 28.06 0.12 39.67
N VAL A 161 26.77 0.19 40.05
CA VAL A 161 26.02 -0.37 41.23
C VAL A 161 24.55 -0.72 40.84
N LYS A 162 23.98 -1.92 41.11
CA LYS A 162 23.23 -2.44 42.32
C LYS A 162 21.90 -1.66 42.59
N GLU A 163 20.77 -2.18 43.13
CA GLU A 163 20.42 -3.25 44.11
C GLU A 163 18.86 -3.40 44.17
N GLU A 164 18.10 -4.48 44.48
CA GLU A 164 18.19 -5.98 44.47
C GLU A 164 16.73 -6.59 44.37
N ILE A 165 16.49 -7.92 44.38
CA ILE A 165 15.14 -8.55 44.22
C ILE A 165 14.86 -9.81 45.11
N LYS A 166 13.67 -9.85 45.77
CA LYS A 166 12.88 -11.00 46.36
C LYS A 166 13.54 -11.92 47.44
N PRO A 167 12.75 -12.59 48.32
CA PRO A 167 12.05 -13.87 48.07
C PRO A 167 10.54 -13.90 48.50
N GLU A 168 9.91 -15.09 48.61
CA GLU A 168 8.46 -15.36 48.74
C GLU A 168 8.17 -16.41 49.85
N GLU A 169 6.96 -16.45 50.45
CA GLU A 169 6.30 -17.71 50.91
C GLU A 169 4.81 -17.61 51.34
N ASN A 170 3.96 -18.50 50.77
CA ASN A 170 2.86 -19.36 51.31
C ASN A 170 1.67 -18.91 52.24
N VAL A 171 0.60 -19.75 52.17
CA VAL A 171 -0.65 -19.89 53.00
C VAL A 171 -1.75 -18.84 52.72
N VAL A 172 -2.98 -19.07 52.21
CA VAL A 172 -4.07 -20.12 52.23
C VAL A 172 -5.25 -19.72 53.16
N GLU A 173 -6.46 -19.61 52.55
CA GLU A 173 -7.83 -19.42 53.14
C GLU A 173 -8.02 -18.19 54.06
N GLU A 174 -9.18 -17.51 54.14
CA GLU A 174 -10.58 -17.97 54.32
C GLU A 174 -11.60 -17.02 53.62
N VAL A 175 -12.91 -17.32 53.69
CA VAL A 175 -14.01 -16.58 53.02
C VAL A 175 -14.99 -15.99 54.04
N GLU A 176 -15.34 -14.70 53.92
CA GLU A 176 -16.59 -14.17 54.50
C GLU A 176 -17.14 -12.95 53.73
N GLU A 177 -18.40 -12.60 53.97
CA GLU A 177 -19.22 -11.72 53.11
C GLU A 177 -19.08 -10.21 53.41
N ILE A 178 -19.17 -9.38 52.36
CA ILE A 178 -19.80 -8.06 52.46
C ILE A 178 -20.77 -7.91 51.28
N ALA A 179 -22.07 -7.88 51.58
CA ALA A 179 -23.15 -7.70 50.61
C ALA A 179 -23.63 -6.24 50.55
N SER A 180 -24.44 -5.91 49.54
CA SER A 180 -24.87 -4.56 49.13
C SER A 180 -23.70 -3.68 48.61
N GLU A 181 -23.86 -2.88 47.56
CA GLU A 181 -25.07 -2.40 46.90
C GLU A 181 -24.84 -2.33 45.37
N ILE A 182 -25.47 -3.23 44.61
CA ILE A 182 -25.50 -3.16 43.13
C ILE A 182 -26.90 -2.72 42.72
N THR A 183 -27.01 -1.48 42.25
CA THR A 183 -28.24 -0.94 41.67
C THR A 183 -28.58 -1.75 40.41
N SER A 184 -29.76 -2.38 40.41
CA SER A 184 -30.23 -3.16 39.27
C SER A 184 -30.69 -2.25 38.13
N GLU A 185 -29.78 -1.98 37.17
CA GLU A 185 -30.22 -1.64 35.82
C GLU A 185 -30.80 -2.92 35.20
N GLU A 186 -32.09 -2.90 34.85
CA GLU A 186 -32.74 -4.03 34.18
C GLU A 186 -32.18 -4.16 32.76
N GLU A 187 -31.29 -5.13 32.53
CA GLU A 187 -30.97 -5.58 31.17
C GLU A 187 -32.25 -6.11 30.51
N ALA A 188 -32.88 -5.26 29.71
CA ALA A 188 -34.08 -5.59 28.97
C ALA A 188 -33.81 -6.79 28.05
N VAL A 189 -34.32 -7.97 28.45
CA VAL A 189 -34.18 -9.22 27.72
C VAL A 189 -34.71 -9.01 26.30
N LYS A 190 -33.80 -9.02 25.32
CA LYS A 190 -34.19 -9.06 23.91
C LYS A 190 -34.87 -10.40 23.66
N GLU A 191 -36.17 -10.34 23.38
CA GLU A 191 -36.94 -11.47 22.90
C GLU A 191 -36.29 -11.98 21.62
N GLU A 192 -35.66 -13.16 21.67
CA GLU A 192 -34.93 -13.72 20.53
C GLU A 192 -35.90 -14.05 19.39
N GLU A 193 -35.68 -13.47 18.20
CA GLU A 193 -36.54 -13.76 17.05
C GLU A 193 -36.54 -15.27 16.75
N PRO A 194 -37.72 -15.87 16.51
CA PRO A 194 -37.82 -17.31 16.28
C PRO A 194 -36.96 -17.73 15.07
N ILE A 195 -36.20 -18.81 15.24
CA ILE A 195 -35.32 -19.33 14.20
C ILE A 195 -36.18 -19.90 13.06
N THR A 196 -36.21 -19.17 11.95
CA THR A 196 -36.90 -19.54 10.72
C THR A 196 -36.10 -20.62 9.96
N PRO A 197 -36.73 -21.43 9.09
CA PRO A 197 -36.00 -22.39 8.27
C PRO A 197 -35.05 -21.70 7.26
N PRO A 198 -33.98 -22.39 6.80
CA PRO A 198 -33.01 -21.82 5.87
C PRO A 198 -33.64 -21.33 4.55
N LYS A 199 -33.34 -20.08 4.17
CA LYS A 199 -33.89 -19.39 2.99
C LYS A 199 -32.91 -19.40 1.81
N PRO A 200 -33.32 -19.07 0.58
CA PRO A 200 -32.36 -18.85 -0.51
C PRO A 200 -31.28 -17.82 -0.12
N ILE A 201 -30.05 -18.01 -0.58
CA ILE A 201 -28.94 -17.07 -0.30
C ILE A 201 -29.27 -15.64 -0.79
N SER A 202 -30.05 -15.51 -1.86
CA SER A 202 -30.61 -14.26 -2.39
C SER A 202 -31.62 -13.54 -1.48
N GLU A 203 -32.09 -14.19 -0.41
CA GLU A 203 -33.12 -13.71 0.52
C GLU A 203 -32.62 -13.65 1.98
N ALA A 204 -31.33 -13.92 2.20
CA ALA A 204 -30.73 -14.05 3.51
C ALA A 204 -29.61 -13.03 3.76
N SER A 205 -29.41 -12.67 5.02
CA SER A 205 -28.14 -12.12 5.49
C SER A 205 -27.08 -13.24 5.52
N VAL A 206 -25.83 -12.87 5.28
CA VAL A 206 -24.66 -13.74 5.45
C VAL A 206 -23.65 -13.08 6.38
N TYR A 207 -22.90 -13.91 7.11
CA TYR A 207 -21.73 -13.53 7.86
C TYR A 207 -20.53 -14.30 7.30
N LEU A 208 -19.60 -13.58 6.67
CA LEU A 208 -18.42 -14.18 6.02
C LEU A 208 -17.30 -14.31 7.06
N SER A 209 -17.33 -15.38 7.85
CA SER A 209 -16.39 -15.61 8.94
C SER A 209 -15.00 -15.96 8.41
N LEU A 210 -14.07 -15.01 8.46
CA LEU A 210 -12.67 -15.18 8.07
C LEU A 210 -11.83 -15.31 9.34
N PHE A 211 -11.24 -16.48 9.58
CA PHE A 211 -10.49 -16.75 10.81
C PHE A 211 -9.26 -17.62 10.55
N ASN A 212 -8.25 -17.46 11.40
CA ASN A 212 -7.03 -18.25 11.37
C ASN A 212 -7.32 -19.67 11.88
N ALA A 213 -7.17 -20.67 11.01
CA ALA A 213 -7.52 -22.07 11.31
C ALA A 213 -6.74 -22.70 12.49
N THR A 214 -5.63 -22.10 12.91
CA THR A 214 -4.77 -22.61 14.00
C THR A 214 -5.10 -22.01 15.36
N ASN A 215 -5.67 -20.80 15.42
CA ASN A 215 -5.89 -20.07 16.68
C ASN A 215 -7.25 -19.36 16.80
N ASN A 216 -8.15 -19.54 15.82
CA ASN A 216 -9.50 -19.00 15.75
C ASN A 216 -9.62 -17.45 15.84
N ARG A 217 -8.51 -16.71 15.71
CA ARG A 217 -8.56 -15.25 15.62
C ARG A 217 -9.20 -14.83 14.30
N GLN A 218 -10.12 -13.87 14.35
CA GLN A 218 -10.67 -13.23 13.16
C GLN A 218 -9.57 -12.52 12.36
N ILE A 219 -9.74 -12.50 11.03
CA ILE A 219 -8.83 -11.89 10.06
C ILE A 219 -9.59 -10.80 9.30
N GLU A 220 -9.02 -9.59 9.26
CA GLU A 220 -9.52 -8.53 8.38
C GLU A 220 -9.19 -8.86 6.92
N GLY A 221 -10.18 -8.78 6.03
CA GLY A 221 -9.99 -8.98 4.60
C GLY A 221 -11.31 -9.02 3.81
N ASP A 222 -11.18 -9.04 2.48
CA ASP A 222 -12.32 -9.16 1.56
C ASP A 222 -12.46 -10.60 1.03
N VAL A 223 -13.70 -11.00 0.78
CA VAL A 223 -14.07 -12.15 -0.05
C VAL A 223 -14.39 -11.64 -1.46
N GLU A 224 -13.70 -12.19 -2.46
CA GLU A 224 -14.00 -11.95 -3.87
C GLU A 224 -15.20 -12.81 -4.29
N VAL A 225 -16.29 -12.17 -4.72
CA VAL A 225 -17.48 -12.86 -5.24
C VAL A 225 -17.37 -12.93 -6.76
N ILE A 226 -17.15 -14.12 -7.31
CA ILE A 226 -16.92 -14.34 -8.75
C ILE A 226 -18.09 -15.10 -9.35
N ASP A 227 -18.71 -14.53 -10.39
CA ASP A 227 -19.73 -15.18 -11.21
C ASP A 227 -19.06 -16.23 -12.10
N ILE A 228 -19.34 -17.51 -11.82
CA ILE A 228 -18.67 -18.65 -12.47
C ILE A 228 -19.11 -18.75 -13.94
N ASP A 229 -20.37 -18.45 -14.25
CA ASP A 229 -20.92 -18.53 -15.63
C ASP A 229 -20.18 -17.58 -16.61
N ARG A 230 -19.54 -16.52 -16.11
CA ARG A 230 -18.83 -15.50 -16.92
C ARG A 230 -17.38 -15.26 -16.50
N ALA A 231 -16.84 -16.07 -15.58
CA ALA A 231 -15.50 -15.94 -15.00
C ALA A 231 -15.14 -14.50 -14.58
N ARG A 232 -16.10 -13.78 -13.98
CA ARG A 232 -15.99 -12.34 -13.71
C ARG A 232 -16.20 -12.03 -12.23
N LEU A 233 -15.31 -11.22 -11.65
CA LEU A 233 -15.57 -10.57 -10.37
C LEU A 233 -16.91 -9.81 -10.44
N VAL A 234 -17.77 -10.05 -9.46
CA VAL A 234 -19.02 -9.33 -9.23
C VAL A 234 -18.71 -8.15 -8.32
N GLU A 235 -18.17 -8.43 -7.13
CA GLU A 235 -17.82 -7.46 -6.10
C GLU A 235 -16.77 -8.04 -5.13
N LYS A 236 -16.19 -7.17 -4.29
CA LYS A 236 -15.47 -7.57 -3.08
C LYS A 236 -16.35 -7.27 -1.88
N VAL A 237 -16.63 -8.27 -1.07
CA VAL A 237 -17.49 -8.17 0.12
C VAL A 237 -16.62 -8.40 1.34
N LYS A 238 -16.72 -7.53 2.34
CA LYS A 238 -15.94 -7.65 3.57
C LYS A 238 -16.20 -8.96 4.32
N GLY A 239 -15.13 -9.52 4.90
CA GLY A 239 -15.21 -10.55 5.93
C GLY A 239 -15.59 -9.99 7.30
N ASN A 240 -16.09 -10.87 8.16
CA ASN A 240 -16.44 -10.65 9.57
C ASN A 240 -17.47 -9.53 9.86
N GLU A 241 -18.19 -9.07 8.83
CA GLU A 241 -19.35 -8.17 8.91
C GLU A 241 -20.61 -8.86 8.36
N TYR A 242 -21.79 -8.47 8.86
CA TYR A 242 -23.08 -8.92 8.31
C TYR A 242 -23.40 -8.18 7.01
N THR A 243 -23.85 -8.92 5.99
CA THR A 243 -24.03 -8.38 4.64
C THR A 243 -25.00 -9.24 3.81
N SER A 244 -25.33 -8.79 2.60
CA SER A 244 -26.00 -9.61 1.60
C SER A 244 -25.06 -9.83 0.42
N LEU A 245 -25.01 -11.05 -0.12
CA LEU A 245 -24.19 -11.31 -1.30
C LEU A 245 -24.76 -10.62 -2.54
N PRO A 246 -23.92 -10.09 -3.44
CA PRO A 246 -24.37 -9.44 -4.66
C PRO A 246 -24.91 -10.48 -5.65
N ASP A 247 -26.07 -10.20 -6.23
CA ASP A 247 -26.63 -11.00 -7.31
C ASP A 247 -25.63 -11.08 -8.48
N PRO A 248 -25.17 -12.30 -8.86
CA PRO A 248 -24.25 -12.45 -9.98
C PRO A 248 -24.89 -12.07 -11.32
N LYS A 249 -26.23 -12.03 -11.45
CA LYS A 249 -26.96 -11.73 -12.69
C LYS A 249 -26.62 -12.70 -13.83
N SER A 250 -26.45 -13.96 -13.49
CA SER A 250 -26.14 -15.07 -14.38
C SER A 250 -27.18 -16.19 -14.28
N LYS A 251 -27.20 -17.11 -15.24
CA LYS A 251 -28.33 -18.05 -15.42
C LYS A 251 -28.35 -19.17 -14.39
N THR A 252 -27.20 -19.60 -13.90
CA THR A 252 -27.11 -20.66 -12.89
C THR A 252 -27.14 -20.12 -11.47
N GLY A 253 -26.82 -18.83 -11.27
CA GLY A 253 -26.60 -18.23 -9.96
C GLY A 253 -25.36 -18.78 -9.24
N LYS A 254 -24.49 -19.55 -9.91
CA LYS A 254 -23.28 -20.10 -9.31
C LYS A 254 -22.24 -19.01 -9.06
N VAL A 255 -21.85 -18.86 -7.80
CA VAL A 255 -20.75 -17.97 -7.41
C VAL A 255 -19.65 -18.74 -6.70
N SER A 256 -18.42 -18.33 -7.00
CA SER A 256 -17.23 -18.70 -6.24
C SER A 256 -16.95 -17.57 -5.25
N LEU A 257 -16.83 -17.91 -3.97
CA LEU A 257 -16.43 -17.00 -2.90
C LEU A 257 -14.95 -17.29 -2.58
N ILE A 258 -14.05 -16.33 -2.80
CA ILE A 258 -12.60 -16.53 -2.56
C ILE A 258 -12.10 -15.55 -1.51
N ALA A 259 -11.74 -16.06 -0.33
CA ALA A 259 -11.00 -15.29 0.66
C ALA A 259 -9.50 -15.31 0.29
N ASN A 260 -8.98 -14.17 -0.17
CA ASN A 260 -7.60 -14.02 -0.63
C ASN A 260 -6.89 -12.95 0.20
N VAL A 261 -6.56 -13.30 1.45
CA VAL A 261 -5.92 -12.39 2.41
C VAL A 261 -4.41 -12.63 2.44
N PHE A 262 -3.63 -11.55 2.37
CA PHE A 262 -2.17 -11.68 2.38
C PHE A 262 -1.65 -12.32 3.69
N GLY A 263 -0.73 -13.26 3.54
CA GLY A 263 -0.17 -14.05 4.64
C GLY A 263 -0.95 -15.34 4.91
N TYR A 264 -1.97 -15.64 4.11
CA TYR A 264 -2.80 -16.84 4.23
C TYR A 264 -3.04 -17.46 2.85
N ARG A 265 -3.09 -18.80 2.78
CA ARG A 265 -3.43 -19.55 1.57
C ARG A 265 -4.89 -19.24 1.19
N PRO A 266 -5.21 -18.94 -0.09
CA PRO A 266 -6.58 -18.61 -0.48
C PRO A 266 -7.55 -19.77 -0.24
N VAL A 267 -8.70 -19.50 0.38
CA VAL A 267 -9.79 -20.46 0.58
C VAL A 267 -10.93 -20.12 -0.38
N GLN A 268 -11.43 -21.11 -1.11
CA GLN A 268 -12.44 -20.96 -2.15
C GLN A 268 -13.63 -21.88 -1.90
N HIS A 269 -14.82 -21.28 -1.76
CA HIS A 269 -16.09 -21.99 -1.65
C HIS A 269 -16.97 -21.74 -2.87
N THR A 270 -17.84 -22.68 -3.22
CA THR A 270 -18.80 -22.54 -4.34
C THR A 270 -20.22 -22.74 -3.85
N ILE A 271 -21.10 -21.78 -4.15
CA ILE A 271 -22.52 -21.82 -3.76
C ILE A 271 -23.44 -21.42 -4.93
N ILE A 272 -24.74 -21.57 -4.75
CA ILE A 272 -25.77 -21.14 -5.70
C ILE A 272 -26.62 -20.06 -5.05
N TYR A 273 -26.50 -18.82 -5.54
CA TYR A 273 -27.13 -17.63 -4.99
C TYR A 273 -28.66 -17.72 -4.88
N GLY A 274 -29.33 -18.14 -5.97
CA GLY A 274 -30.79 -18.23 -6.01
C GLY A 274 -31.39 -19.50 -5.39
N LYS A 275 -30.72 -20.14 -4.42
CA LYS A 275 -31.18 -21.40 -3.79
C LYS A 275 -30.86 -21.46 -2.30
N VAL A 276 -31.64 -22.27 -1.59
CA VAL A 276 -31.24 -22.80 -0.28
C VAL A 276 -30.03 -23.72 -0.51
N PRO A 277 -28.95 -23.63 0.29
CA PRO A 277 -27.83 -24.55 0.22
C PRO A 277 -28.23 -26.00 0.58
N ASN A 278 -27.31 -26.94 0.38
CA ASN A 278 -27.56 -28.37 0.61
C ASN A 278 -26.44 -28.99 1.44
N ASP A 279 -26.58 -30.28 1.76
CA ASP A 279 -25.67 -31.03 2.64
C ASP A 279 -24.20 -30.94 2.18
N SER A 280 -23.92 -30.79 0.88
CA SER A 280 -22.56 -30.65 0.34
C SER A 280 -21.85 -29.35 0.72
N THR A 281 -22.59 -28.32 1.17
CA THR A 281 -22.01 -27.06 1.69
C THR A 281 -21.86 -27.04 3.21
N SER A 282 -22.36 -28.06 3.92
CA SER A 282 -22.42 -28.08 5.39
C SER A 282 -21.07 -27.97 6.10
N HIS A 283 -19.96 -28.39 5.46
CA HIS A 283 -18.63 -28.30 6.08
C HIS A 283 -18.11 -26.86 6.23
N PHE A 284 -18.65 -25.92 5.44
CA PHE A 284 -18.21 -24.52 5.41
C PHE A 284 -19.36 -23.51 5.62
N MET A 285 -20.62 -23.94 5.63
CA MET A 285 -21.77 -23.05 5.75
C MET A 285 -22.88 -23.66 6.60
N GLU A 286 -23.33 -22.89 7.58
CA GLU A 286 -24.41 -23.25 8.50
C GLU A 286 -25.44 -22.12 8.59
N TRP A 287 -26.66 -22.46 9.03
CA TRP A 287 -27.73 -21.51 9.29
C TRP A 287 -27.86 -21.29 10.80
N ALA A 288 -27.64 -20.05 11.24
CA ALA A 288 -27.68 -19.65 12.64
C ALA A 288 -28.32 -18.26 12.74
N GLY A 289 -29.07 -17.96 13.80
CA GLY A 289 -29.61 -16.61 14.06
C GLY A 289 -30.29 -15.93 12.85
N ASN A 290 -31.09 -16.67 12.08
CA ASN A 290 -31.76 -16.21 10.85
C ASN A 290 -30.83 -15.72 9.70
N HIS A 291 -29.57 -16.13 9.69
CA HIS A 291 -28.58 -15.84 8.64
C HIS A 291 -27.68 -17.06 8.32
N TYR A 292 -26.88 -16.97 7.25
CA TYR A 292 -25.84 -17.97 6.96
C TYR A 292 -24.48 -17.54 7.50
N VAL A 293 -23.82 -18.39 8.29
CA VAL A 293 -22.40 -18.22 8.63
C VAL A 293 -21.58 -19.03 7.63
N ILE A 294 -20.76 -18.34 6.84
CA ILE A 294 -19.87 -18.96 5.83
C ILE A 294 -18.43 -18.86 6.35
N LYS A 295 -17.81 -20.01 6.60
CA LYS A 295 -16.53 -20.19 7.30
C LYS A 295 -15.37 -20.29 6.32
N PHE A 296 -14.37 -19.42 6.48
CA PHE A 296 -13.11 -19.43 5.74
C PHE A 296 -11.97 -19.67 6.76
N ASP A 297 -11.58 -20.94 6.84
CA ASP A 297 -10.52 -21.50 7.67
C ASP A 297 -9.14 -21.19 7.07
N LEU A 298 -8.72 -19.93 7.19
CA LEU A 298 -7.50 -19.41 6.57
C LEU A 298 -6.25 -20.00 7.26
N VAL A 299 -5.55 -20.87 6.54
CA VAL A 299 -4.23 -21.42 6.92
C VAL A 299 -3.12 -20.47 6.46
N ARG A 300 -2.05 -20.32 7.26
CA ARG A 300 -0.88 -19.52 6.90
C ARG A 300 -0.14 -20.10 5.67
N TYR A 301 0.77 -19.32 5.06
CA TYR A 301 1.62 -19.83 3.97
C TYR A 301 2.62 -20.88 4.45
N HIS A 302 2.83 -21.90 3.63
CA HIS A 302 3.81 -22.96 3.84
C HIS A 302 5.08 -22.73 3.04
N ARG A 303 6.14 -23.46 3.38
CA ARG A 303 7.42 -23.50 2.67
C ARG A 303 7.23 -23.77 1.18
N GLY A 304 7.73 -22.87 0.34
CA GLY A 304 7.60 -22.90 -1.11
C GLY A 304 6.35 -22.18 -1.67
N ASP A 305 5.43 -21.68 -0.81
CA ASP A 305 4.41 -20.75 -1.26
C ASP A 305 5.03 -19.42 -1.67
N ILE A 306 4.50 -18.83 -2.75
CA ILE A 306 4.95 -17.53 -3.28
C ILE A 306 3.73 -16.61 -3.45
N ASN A 307 3.82 -15.38 -2.94
CA ASN A 307 2.75 -14.39 -3.07
C ASN A 307 3.28 -12.98 -3.42
N THR A 308 2.60 -12.29 -4.33
CA THR A 308 2.96 -10.93 -4.77
C THR A 308 2.51 -9.89 -3.75
N LEU A 309 3.38 -8.94 -3.40
CA LEU A 309 3.04 -7.76 -2.62
C LEU A 309 2.27 -6.74 -3.49
N TYR A 310 1.06 -7.09 -3.93
CA TYR A 310 0.27 -6.34 -4.92
C TYR A 310 0.03 -4.87 -4.54
N ASN A 311 0.00 -4.55 -3.25
CA ASN A 311 -0.21 -3.20 -2.74
C ASN A 311 1.09 -2.51 -2.24
N VAL A 312 2.28 -3.02 -2.60
CA VAL A 312 3.54 -2.27 -2.45
C VAL A 312 3.86 -1.55 -3.75
N PHE A 313 3.97 -0.23 -3.67
CA PHE A 313 4.18 0.65 -4.81
C PHE A 313 5.46 1.48 -4.61
N PHE A 314 6.10 1.87 -5.70
CA PHE A 314 7.34 2.66 -5.69
C PHE A 314 7.16 3.96 -6.49
N TYR A 315 7.90 5.00 -6.12
CA TYR A 315 8.02 6.19 -6.97
C TYR A 315 8.67 5.82 -8.32
N ASN A 316 8.35 6.59 -9.37
CA ASN A 316 8.99 6.44 -10.69
C ASN A 316 10.52 6.51 -10.56
N ASP A 317 11.20 5.61 -11.26
CA ASP A 317 12.66 5.41 -11.25
C ASP A 317 13.31 5.19 -9.87
N ALA A 318 12.50 4.99 -8.82
CA ALA A 318 12.99 4.89 -7.46
C ALA A 318 12.89 3.47 -6.88
N ALA A 319 13.79 3.20 -5.94
CA ALA A 319 13.66 2.12 -4.97
C ALA A 319 12.77 2.50 -3.77
N ILE A 320 12.41 3.78 -3.61
CA ILE A 320 11.64 4.31 -2.47
C ILE A 320 10.14 4.03 -2.67
N MET A 321 9.45 3.64 -1.60
CA MET A 321 8.04 3.21 -1.64
C MET A 321 7.06 4.39 -1.52
N LEU A 322 5.83 4.21 -2.00
CA LEU A 322 4.72 5.15 -1.73
C LEU A 322 4.14 4.89 -0.32
N PRO A 323 3.60 5.91 0.38
CA PRO A 323 2.98 5.76 1.69
C PRO A 323 1.87 4.70 1.77
N GLU A 324 1.12 4.50 0.69
CA GLU A 324 0.11 3.45 0.49
C GLU A 324 0.64 2.04 0.83
N SER A 325 1.92 1.78 0.58
CA SER A 325 2.56 0.48 0.76
C SER A 325 2.57 0.00 2.22
N LYS A 326 2.42 0.93 3.18
CA LYS A 326 2.37 0.62 4.61
C LYS A 326 1.33 -0.43 4.98
N TYR A 327 0.18 -0.45 4.32
CA TYR A 327 -0.85 -1.47 4.58
C TYR A 327 -0.31 -2.88 4.32
N GLN A 328 0.22 -3.11 3.12
CA GLN A 328 0.76 -4.39 2.68
C GLN A 328 1.99 -4.83 3.47
N LEU A 329 2.85 -3.87 3.81
CA LEU A 329 4.04 -4.08 4.61
C LEU A 329 3.70 -4.43 6.07
N ASN A 330 2.68 -3.82 6.65
CA ASN A 330 2.19 -4.19 7.97
C ASN A 330 1.64 -5.63 7.97
N SER A 331 0.93 -6.07 6.93
CA SER A 331 0.52 -7.49 6.80
C SER A 331 1.71 -8.45 6.76
N LEU A 332 2.79 -8.08 6.05
CA LEU A 332 4.03 -8.85 6.00
C LEU A 332 4.78 -8.84 7.35
N LEU A 333 4.83 -7.70 8.03
CA LEU A 333 5.42 -7.56 9.36
C LEU A 333 4.69 -8.44 10.39
N THR A 334 3.36 -8.40 10.41
CA THR A 334 2.53 -9.24 11.28
C THR A 334 2.80 -10.72 11.02
N MET A 335 2.89 -11.14 9.75
CA MET A 335 3.25 -12.52 9.39
C MET A 335 4.64 -12.91 9.95
N MET A 336 5.65 -12.03 9.78
CA MET A 336 7.02 -12.27 10.26
C MET A 336 7.20 -12.16 11.79
N LYS A 337 6.29 -11.48 12.50
CA LYS A 337 6.26 -11.40 13.97
C LYS A 337 5.41 -12.49 14.63
N GLU A 338 4.35 -12.98 13.99
CA GLU A 338 3.54 -14.11 14.51
C GLU A 338 4.30 -15.43 14.53
N ASN A 339 5.13 -15.70 13.51
CA ASN A 339 6.02 -16.85 13.49
C ASN A 339 7.49 -16.39 13.40
N PRO A 340 8.31 -16.59 14.45
CA PRO A 340 9.72 -16.22 14.44
C PRO A 340 10.59 -17.13 13.54
N ASN A 341 10.11 -18.32 13.18
CA ASN A 341 10.84 -19.26 12.33
C ASN A 341 10.78 -18.89 10.84
N TYR A 342 9.76 -18.11 10.39
CA TYR A 342 9.63 -17.79 8.97
C TYR A 342 10.91 -17.16 8.43
N ARG A 343 11.45 -17.75 7.37
CA ARG A 343 12.46 -17.11 6.52
C ARG A 343 11.85 -16.89 5.14
N ILE A 344 12.15 -15.74 4.55
CA ILE A 344 11.53 -15.31 3.29
C ILE A 344 12.56 -14.86 2.26
N MET A 345 12.23 -15.05 0.99
CA MET A 345 12.98 -14.52 -0.15
C MET A 345 12.16 -13.43 -0.85
N LEU A 346 12.71 -12.21 -0.92
CA LEU A 346 12.11 -11.09 -1.62
C LEU A 346 12.58 -11.04 -3.08
N HIS A 347 11.69 -11.37 -4.00
CA HIS A 347 11.96 -11.36 -5.44
C HIS A 347 11.69 -9.98 -6.04
N GLY A 348 12.72 -9.27 -6.46
CA GLY A 348 12.58 -7.97 -7.12
C GLY A 348 12.31 -8.10 -8.62
N HIS A 349 11.28 -7.40 -9.13
CA HIS A 349 10.93 -7.37 -10.56
C HIS A 349 10.81 -5.95 -11.14
N THR A 350 11.08 -5.80 -12.43
CA THR A 350 10.90 -4.55 -13.20
C THR A 350 10.23 -4.79 -14.55
N ASN A 351 9.67 -3.72 -15.14
CA ASN A 351 9.16 -3.75 -16.50
C ASN A 351 10.31 -3.67 -17.53
N GLY A 352 10.89 -4.82 -17.86
CA GLY A 352 12.01 -4.94 -18.81
C GLY A 352 13.40 -4.79 -18.17
N ASN A 353 14.42 -4.89 -19.01
CA ASN A 353 15.84 -5.01 -18.63
C ASN A 353 16.70 -3.76 -18.89
N SER A 354 16.10 -2.64 -19.28
CA SER A 354 16.81 -1.39 -19.60
C SER A 354 17.66 -0.87 -18.42
N ARG A 355 18.75 -0.17 -18.73
CA ARG A 355 19.40 0.75 -17.79
C ARG A 355 18.62 2.07 -17.79
N GLY A 356 18.52 2.74 -16.64
CA GLY A 356 17.81 4.02 -16.52
C GLY A 356 18.25 4.82 -15.29
N ARG A 357 17.50 5.88 -14.95
CA ARG A 357 17.61 6.60 -13.67
C ARG A 357 17.33 5.63 -12.53
N LEU A 358 18.02 5.81 -11.40
CA LEU A 358 17.85 5.01 -10.19
C LEU A 358 17.97 5.93 -8.97
N ILE A 359 16.84 6.20 -8.33
CA ILE A 359 16.77 6.97 -7.08
C ILE A 359 16.72 5.99 -5.90
N THR A 360 17.74 6.01 -5.05
CA THR A 360 17.79 5.17 -3.83
C THR A 360 17.76 6.01 -2.55
N MET A 361 17.44 5.35 -1.45
CA MET A 361 17.25 5.98 -0.14
C MET A 361 18.53 6.67 0.37
N GLY A 362 18.35 7.85 0.97
CA GLY A 362 19.42 8.61 1.60
C GLY A 362 19.75 8.11 3.03
N PRO A 363 20.83 8.63 3.66
CA PRO A 363 21.13 8.43 5.07
C PRO A 363 19.94 8.61 6.04
N SER A 364 18.97 9.46 5.70
CA SER A 364 17.73 9.71 6.45
C SER A 364 16.80 8.50 6.61
N LYS A 365 17.00 7.44 5.83
CA LYS A 365 16.15 6.24 5.76
C LYS A 365 14.66 6.53 5.53
N SER A 366 14.32 7.52 4.70
CA SER A 366 12.92 7.75 4.32
C SER A 366 12.39 6.66 3.38
N PHE A 367 11.82 5.60 3.97
CA PHE A 367 11.23 4.47 3.25
C PHE A 367 10.04 4.86 2.35
N PHE A 368 9.31 5.93 2.70
CA PHE A 368 7.99 6.26 2.16
C PHE A 368 7.88 7.66 1.53
N SER A 369 8.98 8.40 1.39
CA SER A 369 8.98 9.71 0.74
C SER A 369 10.32 10.05 0.11
N LEU A 370 10.29 10.86 -0.95
CA LEU A 370 11.48 11.41 -1.57
C LEU A 370 12.07 12.52 -0.69
N ALA A 371 13.01 12.16 0.19
CA ALA A 371 13.75 13.09 1.03
C ALA A 371 14.79 13.91 0.24
N ASN A 372 15.35 14.96 0.86
CA ASN A 372 16.33 15.84 0.21
C ASN A 372 17.72 15.19 0.00
N ASP A 373 18.01 14.10 0.71
CA ASP A 373 19.28 13.38 0.73
C ASP A 373 19.27 12.07 -0.08
N VAL A 374 18.24 11.85 -0.90
CA VAL A 374 18.16 10.69 -1.79
C VAL A 374 19.32 10.65 -2.77
N LYS A 375 19.82 9.45 -3.06
CA LYS A 375 20.91 9.22 -4.01
C LYS A 375 20.30 9.04 -5.39
N ASP A 376 20.38 10.07 -6.22
CA ASP A 376 20.01 10.02 -7.64
C ASP A 376 21.22 9.58 -8.49
N GLY A 377 20.97 8.89 -9.60
CA GLY A 377 22.01 8.23 -10.38
C GLY A 377 21.43 7.32 -11.46
N THR A 378 22.21 6.35 -11.93
CA THR A 378 21.76 5.38 -12.94
C THR A 378 22.05 3.94 -12.53
N GLY A 379 21.12 3.04 -12.85
CA GLY A 379 21.19 1.63 -12.47
C GLY A 379 20.66 0.71 -13.57
N SER A 380 21.05 -0.56 -13.52
CA SER A 380 20.41 -1.59 -14.35
C SER A 380 19.04 -1.96 -13.78
N ALA A 381 18.14 -2.49 -14.62
CA ALA A 381 16.89 -3.09 -14.17
C ALA A 381 17.07 -4.10 -13.02
N LYS A 382 18.14 -4.91 -13.06
CA LYS A 382 18.47 -5.85 -11.98
C LYS A 382 18.80 -5.11 -10.68
N GLU A 383 19.61 -4.06 -10.72
CA GLU A 383 19.95 -3.26 -9.54
C GLU A 383 18.74 -2.50 -8.97
N LEU A 384 17.91 -1.88 -9.83
CA LEU A 384 16.63 -1.27 -9.40
C LEU A 384 15.73 -2.32 -8.72
N SER A 385 15.65 -3.53 -9.28
CA SER A 385 14.87 -4.61 -8.68
C SER A 385 15.43 -5.09 -7.34
N ARG A 386 16.77 -5.11 -7.18
CA ARG A 386 17.44 -5.44 -5.92
C ARG A 386 17.13 -4.40 -4.84
N GLN A 387 17.34 -3.13 -5.16
CA GLN A 387 17.12 -2.00 -4.25
C GLN A 387 15.65 -1.90 -3.78
N ARG A 388 14.69 -2.29 -4.64
CA ARG A 388 13.26 -2.38 -4.29
C ARG A 388 12.93 -3.50 -3.30
N ALA A 389 13.67 -4.60 -3.31
CA ALA A 389 13.58 -5.63 -2.27
C ALA A 389 14.38 -5.22 -1.01
N GLU A 390 15.51 -4.55 -1.19
CA GLU A 390 16.37 -4.05 -0.10
C GLU A 390 15.64 -3.04 0.78
N VAL A 391 14.87 -2.09 0.22
CA VAL A 391 14.11 -1.11 1.03
C VAL A 391 13.02 -1.77 1.89
N ILE A 392 12.44 -2.88 1.40
CA ILE A 392 11.45 -3.68 2.15
C ILE A 392 12.14 -4.42 3.28
N LYS A 393 13.32 -5.00 3.01
CA LYS A 393 14.17 -5.63 4.03
C LYS A 393 14.62 -4.63 5.10
N GLU A 394 15.17 -3.49 4.70
CA GLU A 394 15.57 -2.42 5.64
C GLU A 394 14.38 -1.91 6.46
N TRP A 395 13.19 -1.82 5.86
CA TRP A 395 11.98 -1.46 6.61
C TRP A 395 11.62 -2.55 7.63
N LEU A 396 11.53 -3.83 7.23
CA LEU A 396 11.27 -4.94 8.16
C LEU A 396 12.30 -5.02 9.31
N VAL A 397 13.58 -4.79 9.01
CA VAL A 397 14.66 -4.72 10.01
C VAL A 397 14.49 -3.51 10.94
N SER A 398 14.03 -2.36 10.43
CA SER A 398 13.65 -1.20 11.27
C SER A 398 12.44 -1.48 12.18
N GLN A 399 11.69 -2.54 11.91
CA GLN A 399 10.56 -3.03 12.70
C GLN A 399 10.92 -4.30 13.47
N GLU A 400 12.20 -4.54 13.76
CA GLU A 400 12.74 -5.61 14.62
C GLU A 400 12.63 -7.04 14.03
N VAL A 401 12.41 -7.19 12.72
CA VAL A 401 12.58 -8.51 12.06
C VAL A 401 14.07 -8.74 11.81
N ALA A 402 14.61 -9.87 12.30
CA ALA A 402 16.03 -10.18 12.12
C ALA A 402 16.40 -10.27 10.62
N GLY A 403 17.49 -9.61 10.23
CA GLY A 403 17.84 -9.38 8.82
C GLY A 403 18.44 -10.58 8.07
N ASP A 404 18.80 -11.63 8.80
CA ASP A 404 19.15 -12.96 8.30
C ASP A 404 17.92 -13.76 7.85
N ARG A 405 16.74 -13.49 8.42
CA ARG A 405 15.46 -14.10 8.01
C ARG A 405 14.94 -13.63 6.64
N ILE A 406 15.61 -12.66 6.00
CA ILE A 406 15.13 -11.99 4.78
C ILE A 406 16.22 -12.04 3.70
N GLU A 407 16.06 -12.92 2.72
CA GLU A 407 16.92 -13.04 1.56
C GLU A 407 16.36 -12.22 0.37
N ILE A 408 17.20 -11.91 -0.62
CA ILE A 408 16.83 -11.04 -1.76
C ILE A 408 17.28 -11.65 -3.09
N LYS A 409 16.37 -11.68 -4.08
CA LYS A 409 16.64 -12.22 -5.42
C LYS A 409 16.18 -11.26 -6.51
N ALA A 410 17.13 -10.53 -7.07
CA ALA A 410 16.90 -9.51 -8.09
C ALA A 410 16.78 -10.13 -9.49
N TRP A 411 15.59 -10.08 -10.11
CA TRP A 411 15.34 -10.61 -11.46
C TRP A 411 15.39 -9.54 -12.56
N GLY A 412 15.22 -8.26 -12.23
CA GLY A 412 14.92 -7.22 -13.21
C GLY A 412 13.69 -7.60 -14.05
N GLY A 413 13.79 -7.43 -15.37
CA GLY A 413 12.79 -7.87 -16.34
C GLY A 413 12.89 -9.34 -16.73
N GLY A 414 13.74 -10.15 -16.09
CA GLY A 414 13.90 -11.58 -16.39
C GLY A 414 12.70 -12.46 -16.02
N ARG A 415 11.76 -11.94 -15.22
CA ARG A 415 10.49 -12.60 -14.84
C ARG A 415 9.32 -11.60 -14.81
N MET A 416 9.04 -11.02 -15.97
CA MET A 416 7.80 -10.28 -16.23
C MET A 416 6.60 -11.24 -16.32
N ILE A 417 5.42 -10.78 -15.92
CA ILE A 417 4.14 -11.51 -15.99
C ILE A 417 3.26 -11.06 -17.16
N HIS A 418 3.60 -9.92 -17.77
CA HIS A 418 2.98 -9.37 -18.98
C HIS A 418 4.05 -8.87 -19.94
N ASP A 419 3.72 -8.71 -21.23
CA ASP A 419 4.61 -7.98 -22.14
C ASP A 419 4.89 -6.56 -21.64
N LYS A 420 6.12 -6.07 -21.91
CA LYS A 420 6.62 -4.78 -21.44
C LYS A 420 5.85 -3.56 -21.94
N ASN A 421 5.11 -3.69 -23.04
CA ASN A 421 4.30 -2.64 -23.65
C ASN A 421 2.78 -2.85 -23.39
N SER A 422 2.39 -3.90 -22.66
CA SER A 422 0.99 -4.18 -22.34
C SER A 422 0.35 -3.07 -21.49
N VAL A 423 -0.97 -2.89 -21.60
CA VAL A 423 -1.74 -2.07 -20.64
C VAL A 423 -1.58 -2.53 -19.18
N ASN A 424 -1.23 -3.81 -18.98
CA ASN A 424 -0.94 -4.37 -17.65
C ASN A 424 0.55 -4.29 -17.25
N ALA A 425 1.44 -3.74 -18.08
CA ALA A 425 2.90 -3.75 -17.87
C ALA A 425 3.35 -3.13 -16.53
N LYS A 426 2.56 -2.23 -15.93
CA LYS A 426 2.82 -1.72 -14.58
C LYS A 426 2.94 -2.83 -13.53
N LYS A 427 2.18 -3.93 -13.66
CA LYS A 427 2.24 -5.10 -12.76
C LYS A 427 3.55 -5.92 -12.87
N ASN A 428 4.39 -5.64 -13.87
CA ASN A 428 5.75 -6.19 -13.92
C ASN A 428 6.68 -5.53 -12.88
N VAL A 429 6.36 -4.31 -12.44
CA VAL A 429 7.00 -3.70 -11.26
C VAL A 429 6.28 -4.22 -10.02
N ARG A 430 6.91 -5.16 -9.34
CA ARG A 430 6.39 -5.83 -8.14
C ARG A 430 7.53 -6.40 -7.30
N VAL A 431 7.21 -6.80 -6.08
CA VAL A 431 8.05 -7.71 -5.28
C VAL A 431 7.20 -8.91 -4.89
N ASP A 432 7.72 -10.12 -5.10
CA ASP A 432 7.08 -11.36 -4.65
C ASP A 432 7.80 -11.89 -3.41
N VAL A 433 7.08 -12.53 -2.49
CA VAL A 433 7.58 -13.15 -1.26
C VAL A 433 7.47 -14.67 -1.41
N GLU A 434 8.60 -15.38 -1.38
CA GLU A 434 8.70 -16.84 -1.30
C GLU A 434 9.01 -17.26 0.15
N ILE A 435 8.26 -18.21 0.72
CA ILE A 435 8.55 -18.77 2.05
C ILE A 435 9.64 -19.83 1.94
N LEU A 436 10.76 -19.64 2.64
CA LEU A 436 11.92 -20.54 2.61
C LEU A 436 11.88 -21.62 3.70
N GLU A 437 11.44 -21.24 4.90
CA GLU A 437 11.34 -22.05 6.13
C GLU A 437 10.16 -21.49 6.96
N GLU A 438 9.53 -22.34 7.79
CA GLU A 438 8.33 -22.05 8.62
C GLU A 438 8.43 -22.71 10.00
#